data_AF-A0A9E1KMQ4-F1
#
_entry.id   AF-A0A9E1KMQ4-F1
#
_cell.length_a   1.000
_cell.length_b   1.000
_cell.length_c   1.000
_cell.angle_alpha   90.00
_cell.angle_beta   90.00
_cell.angle_gamma   90.00
#
_symmetry.space_group_name_H-M   'P 1'
#
loop_
_entity.id
_entity.type
_entity.pdbx_description
1 polymer ?
#
loop_
_entity_poly.entity_id
_entity_poly.type
_entity_poly.pdbx_seq_one_letter_code
_entity_poly.pdbx_strand_id
1 'polypeptide(L)'
;MADRVTYQQWLESAEKVQSIAADTSLELWQKAHRVNEAYAGLALEGLRSKHRHKLLAAFGKVNAVFARYTLNSFDEYEKITESDLKEIIKIVSSLAPPRLK
;
A
#
# COMPACT_ATOMS: atom_id res chain seq x y z
N MET A 1 2.19 19.90 -14.83
CA MET A 1 2.93 18.74 -15.37
C MET A 1 3.00 17.68 -14.30
N ALA A 2 3.07 16.39 -14.67
CA ALA A 2 3.35 15.34 -13.72
C ALA A 2 4.84 15.38 -13.35
N ASP A 3 5.15 15.28 -12.07
CA ASP A 3 6.53 15.31 -11.60
C ASP A 3 7.19 13.94 -11.79
N ARG A 4 8.30 13.93 -12.54
CA ARG A 4 9.08 12.72 -12.82
C ARG A 4 9.65 12.11 -11.54
N VAL A 5 10.02 12.93 -10.56
CA VAL A 5 10.54 12.46 -9.27
C VAL A 5 9.45 11.72 -8.51
N THR A 6 8.23 12.29 -8.45
CA THR A 6 7.07 11.63 -7.82
C THR A 6 6.74 10.28 -8.48
N TYR A 7 6.83 10.14 -9.81
CA TYR A 7 6.60 8.85 -10.47
C TYR A 7 7.72 7.84 -10.22
N GLN A 8 8.95 8.30 -10.08
CA GLN A 8 10.08 7.46 -9.68
C GLN A 8 9.89 6.93 -8.26
N GLN A 9 9.52 7.79 -7.31
CA GLN A 9 9.15 7.39 -5.94
C GLN A 9 8.00 6.39 -5.94
N TRP A 10 6.98 6.60 -6.78
CA TRP A 10 5.88 5.65 -6.91
C TRP A 10 6.36 4.27 -7.39
N LEU A 11 7.25 4.24 -8.39
CA LEU A 11 7.84 2.98 -8.86
C LEU A 11 8.61 2.27 -7.74
N GLU A 12 9.46 3.00 -7.01
CA GLU A 12 10.24 2.47 -5.89
C GLU A 12 9.34 1.93 -4.76
N SER A 13 8.27 2.65 -4.41
CA SER A 13 7.25 2.16 -3.46
C SER A 13 6.61 0.87 -3.96
N ALA A 14 6.24 0.80 -5.25
CA ALA A 14 5.62 -0.40 -5.82
C ALA A 14 6.56 -1.60 -5.81
N GLU A 15 7.84 -1.41 -6.13
CA GLU A 15 8.86 -2.45 -6.06
C GLU A 15 9.08 -2.93 -4.62
N LYS A 16 9.19 -2.01 -3.66
CA LYS A 16 9.31 -2.33 -2.23
C LYS A 16 8.12 -3.16 -1.73
N VAL A 17 6.90 -2.84 -2.16
CA VAL A 17 5.71 -3.64 -1.85
C VAL A 17 5.82 -5.07 -2.37
N GLN A 18 6.28 -5.26 -3.61
CA GLN A 18 6.46 -6.60 -4.17
C GLN A 18 7.51 -7.39 -3.38
N SER A 19 8.62 -6.76 -3.01
CA SER A 19 9.66 -7.39 -2.18
C SER A 19 9.12 -7.82 -0.82
N ILE A 20 8.35 -6.95 -0.13
CA ILE A 20 7.74 -7.28 1.17
C ILE A 20 6.71 -8.41 1.03
N ALA A 21 5.87 -8.36 0.00
CA ALA A 21 4.84 -9.37 -0.22
C ALA A 21 5.46 -10.77 -0.46
N ALA A 22 6.57 -10.81 -1.21
CA ALA A 22 7.31 -12.03 -1.53
C ALA A 22 8.20 -12.55 -0.38
N ASP A 23 8.51 -11.73 0.62
CA ASP A 23 9.40 -12.09 1.74
C ASP A 23 8.82 -13.24 2.57
N THR A 24 9.46 -14.42 2.56
CA THR A 24 8.98 -15.59 3.31
C THR A 24 9.33 -15.56 4.80
N SER A 25 10.19 -14.63 5.23
CA SER A 25 10.60 -14.47 6.63
C SER A 25 9.60 -13.68 7.47
N LEU A 26 8.67 -12.97 6.82
CA LEU A 26 7.68 -12.14 7.49
C LEU A 26 6.35 -12.87 7.66
N GLU A 27 5.76 -12.71 8.84
CA GLU A 27 4.38 -13.13 9.07
C GLU A 27 3.40 -12.25 8.29
N LEU A 28 2.21 -12.78 8.02
CA LEU A 28 1.25 -12.12 7.14
C LEU A 28 0.83 -10.73 7.66
N TRP A 29 0.68 -10.58 8.98
CA TRP A 29 0.33 -9.30 9.59
C TRP A 29 1.46 -8.28 9.46
N GLN A 30 2.72 -8.71 9.59
CA GLN A 30 3.90 -7.88 9.39
C GLN A 30 3.99 -7.41 7.93
N LYS A 31 3.69 -8.30 6.98
CA LYS A 31 3.61 -7.94 5.56
C LYS A 31 2.55 -6.88 5.33
N ALA A 32 1.32 -7.10 5.81
CA ALA A 32 0.21 -6.17 5.61
C ALA A 32 0.49 -4.78 6.18
N HIS A 33 1.19 -4.71 7.32
CA HIS A 33 1.66 -3.43 7.86
C HIS A 33 2.71 -2.78 6.96
N ARG A 34 3.81 -3.49 6.67
CA ARG A 34 4.97 -2.94 5.93
C ARG A 34 4.62 -2.56 4.49
N VAL A 35 3.72 -3.27 3.82
CA VAL A 35 3.28 -2.88 2.47
C VAL A 35 2.54 -1.55 2.49
N ASN A 36 1.76 -1.26 3.54
CA ASN A 36 1.06 0.01 3.67
C ASN A 36 2.06 1.16 3.90
N GLU A 37 3.07 0.95 4.73
CA GLU A 37 4.15 1.91 4.97
C GLU A 37 5.01 2.19 3.73
N ALA A 38 5.09 1.27 2.77
CA ALA A 38 5.90 1.44 1.57
C ALA A 38 5.48 2.64 0.70
N TYR A 39 4.24 3.10 0.84
CA TYR A 39 3.72 4.30 0.18
C TYR A 39 3.69 5.54 1.09
N ALA A 40 4.15 5.43 2.35
CA ALA A 40 4.22 6.56 3.25
C ALA A 40 5.18 7.63 2.69
N GLY A 41 4.72 8.88 2.67
CA GLY A 41 5.52 10.01 2.17
C GLY A 41 5.48 10.20 0.64
N LEU A 42 4.73 9.38 -0.12
CA LEU A 42 4.55 9.62 -1.55
C LEU A 42 3.84 10.97 -1.78
N ALA A 43 4.50 11.87 -2.52
CA ALA A 43 3.98 13.20 -2.83
C ALA A 43 2.84 13.15 -3.85
N LEU A 44 1.60 12.89 -3.39
CA LEU A 44 0.44 12.72 -4.27
C LEU A 44 0.14 13.93 -5.18
N GLU A 45 0.61 15.12 -4.82
CA GLU A 45 0.45 16.35 -5.60
C GLU A 45 1.23 16.34 -6.92
N GLY A 46 2.35 15.62 -6.99
CA GLY A 46 3.13 15.46 -8.21
C GLY A 46 2.52 14.49 -9.23
N LEU A 47 1.45 13.78 -8.86
CA LEU A 47 0.77 12.82 -9.72
C LEU A 47 -0.34 13.46 -10.55
N ARG A 48 -0.60 12.88 -11.73
CA ARG A 48 -1.80 13.21 -12.50
C ARG A 48 -3.05 12.88 -11.69
N SER A 49 -4.10 13.71 -11.84
CA SER A 49 -5.38 13.55 -11.12
C SER A 49 -5.93 12.12 -11.15
N LYS A 50 -5.92 11.46 -12.31
CA LYS A 50 -6.35 10.05 -12.46
C LYS A 50 -5.55 9.07 -11.60
N HIS A 51 -4.24 9.25 -11.51
CA HIS A 51 -3.35 8.35 -10.77
C HIS A 51 -3.43 8.61 -9.27
N ARG A 52 -3.53 9.88 -8.88
CA ARG A 52 -3.83 10.26 -7.50
C ARG A 52 -5.15 9.66 -7.03
N HIS A 53 -6.21 9.74 -7.85
CA HIS A 53 -7.49 9.10 -7.54
C HIS A 53 -7.37 7.57 -7.40
N LYS A 54 -6.57 6.90 -8.25
CA LYS A 54 -6.31 5.46 -8.12
C LYS A 54 -5.72 5.12 -6.74
N LEU A 55 -4.69 5.87 -6.31
CA LEU A 55 -4.03 5.65 -5.01
C LEU A 55 -4.99 5.94 -3.85
N LEU A 56 -5.66 7.09 -3.86
CA LEU A 56 -6.61 7.46 -2.82
C LEU A 56 -7.77 6.46 -2.70
N ALA A 57 -8.30 5.97 -3.83
CA ALA A 57 -9.36 4.96 -3.82
C ALA A 57 -8.88 3.62 -3.23
N ALA A 58 -7.63 3.23 -3.49
CA ALA A 58 -7.06 2.02 -2.90
C ALA A 58 -6.83 2.18 -1.39
N PHE A 59 -6.28 3.32 -0.93
CA PHE A 59 -6.15 3.60 0.50
C PHE A 59 -7.51 3.68 1.20
N GLY A 60 -8.54 4.20 0.53
CA GLY A 60 -9.92 4.14 1.03
C GLY A 60 -10.40 2.71 1.27
N LYS A 61 -10.07 1.76 0.39
CA LYS A 61 -10.41 0.34 0.58
C LYS A 61 -9.63 -0.29 1.73
N VAL A 62 -8.33 -0.01 1.83
CA VAL A 62 -7.49 -0.47 2.94
C VAL A 62 -8.03 0.07 4.28
N ASN A 63 -8.37 1.35 4.34
CA ASN A 63 -8.98 1.96 5.53
C ASN A 63 -10.34 1.34 5.87
N ALA A 64 -11.15 0.94 4.88
CA ALA A 64 -12.41 0.25 5.12
C ALA A 64 -12.20 -1.15 5.74
N VAL A 65 -11.09 -1.83 5.43
CA VAL A 65 -10.69 -3.06 6.11
C VAL A 65 -10.30 -2.74 7.57
N PHE A 66 -9.42 -1.76 7.77
CA PHE A 66 -8.98 -1.37 9.12
C PHE A 66 -10.12 -0.87 10.02
N ALA A 67 -11.13 -0.19 9.46
CA ALA A 67 -12.27 0.33 10.21
C ALA A 67 -13.12 -0.76 10.91
N ARG A 68 -12.95 -2.03 10.53
CA ARG A 68 -13.60 -3.17 11.21
C ARG A 68 -12.92 -3.53 12.53
N TYR A 69 -11.72 -3.02 12.77
CA TYR A 69 -10.87 -3.37 13.89
C TYR A 69 -10.62 -2.11 14.73
N THR A 70 -10.64 -2.26 16.06
CA THR A 70 -10.17 -1.21 16.97
C THR A 70 -8.69 -1.46 17.23
N LEU A 71 -7.83 -0.84 16.43
CA LEU A 71 -6.37 -0.96 16.52
C LEU A 71 -5.81 0.27 17.27
N ASN A 72 -5.35 0.06 18.49
CA ASN A 72 -4.71 1.00 19.39
C ASN A 72 -3.18 0.85 19.42
N SER A 73 -2.63 -0.26 18.91
CA SER A 73 -1.19 -0.48 18.80
C SER A 73 -0.80 -1.36 17.61
N PHE A 74 0.51 -1.40 17.32
CA PHE A 74 1.08 -2.21 16.25
C PHE A 74 0.82 -3.71 16.41
N ASP A 75 0.95 -4.23 17.63
CA ASP A 75 0.76 -5.67 17.93
C ASP A 75 -0.68 -6.14 17.67
N GLU A 76 -1.65 -5.22 17.63
CA GLU A 76 -3.05 -5.55 17.36
C GLU A 76 -3.32 -5.88 15.89
N TYR A 77 -2.34 -5.71 14.99
CA TYR A 77 -2.43 -6.22 13.62
C TYR A 77 -2.59 -7.75 13.57
N GLU A 78 -2.13 -8.48 14.60
CA GLU A 78 -2.38 -9.92 14.74
C GLU A 78 -3.87 -10.25 14.91
N LYS A 79 -4.68 -9.30 15.39
CA LYS A 79 -6.14 -9.48 15.55
C LYS A 79 -6.89 -9.42 14.22
N ILE A 80 -6.23 -8.93 13.16
CA ILE A 80 -6.82 -8.86 11.82
C ILE A 80 -6.91 -10.27 11.25
N THR A 81 -8.07 -10.62 10.71
CA THR A 81 -8.26 -11.95 10.12
C THR A 81 -7.30 -12.16 8.94
N GLU A 82 -6.87 -13.40 8.75
CA GLU A 82 -5.96 -13.77 7.65
C GLU A 82 -6.51 -13.33 6.27
N SER A 83 -7.83 -13.42 6.08
CA SER A 83 -8.51 -12.97 4.87
C SER A 83 -8.32 -11.46 4.63
N ASP A 84 -8.55 -10.66 5.67
CA ASP A 84 -8.43 -9.20 5.59
C ASP A 84 -6.96 -8.77 5.42
N LEU A 85 -6.02 -9.48 6.06
CA LEU A 85 -4.58 -9.26 5.83
C LEU A 85 -4.18 -9.53 4.36
N LYS A 86 -4.67 -10.63 3.77
CA LYS A 86 -4.46 -10.92 2.34
C LYS A 86 -5.12 -9.87 1.45
N GLU A 87 -6.29 -9.37 1.82
CA GLU A 87 -6.98 -8.31 1.09
C GLU A 87 -6.16 -7.01 1.06
N ILE A 88 -5.60 -6.59 2.21
CA ILE A 88 -4.72 -5.42 2.29
C ILE A 88 -3.52 -5.59 1.36
N ILE A 89 -2.79 -6.71 1.47
CA ILE A 89 -1.61 -6.98 0.63
C ILE A 89 -1.99 -6.96 -0.85
N LYS A 90 -3.12 -7.58 -1.23
CA LYS A 90 -3.60 -7.60 -2.61
C LYS A 90 -3.91 -6.19 -3.14
N ILE A 91 -4.61 -5.37 -2.36
CA ILE A 91 -4.96 -4.00 -2.77
C ILE A 91 -3.68 -3.20 -3.00
N VAL A 92 -2.76 -3.22 -2.04
CA VAL A 92 -1.53 -2.42 -2.08
C VAL A 92 -0.58 -2.89 -3.18
N SER A 93 -0.45 -4.20 -3.41
CA SER A 93 0.35 -4.76 -4.51
C SER A 93 -0.18 -4.40 -5.90
N SER A 94 -1.46 -4.05 -6.03
CA SER A 94 -2.06 -3.61 -7.30
C SER A 94 -1.77 -2.15 -7.67
N LEU A 95 -1.14 -1.40 -6.75
CA LEU A 95 -0.92 0.03 -6.89
C LEU A 95 0.26 0.42 -7.78
N ALA A 96 0.85 -0.51 -8.53
CA ALA A 96 1.95 -0.17 -9.44
C ALA A 96 1.60 1.00 -10.40
N PRO A 97 2.56 1.88 -10.70
CA PRO A 97 2.40 2.90 -11.72
C PRO A 97 2.12 2.27 -13.09
N PRO A 98 1.34 2.91 -13.97
CA PRO A 98 1.22 2.45 -15.34
C PRO A 98 2.60 2.48 -15.99
N ARG A 99 2.93 1.46 -16.79
CA ARG A 99 4.16 1.44 -17.59
C ARG A 99 4.24 2.75 -18.37
N LEU A 100 5.24 3.57 -18.08
CA LEU A 100 5.57 4.74 -18.88
C LEU A 100 5.99 4.18 -20.24
N LYS A 101 5.12 4.31 -21.24
CA LYS A 101 5.47 4.08 -22.65
C LYS A 101 6.24 5.28 -23.16
#